data_AF-A0A924U7R9-F1
#
_entry.id   AF-A0A924U7R9-F1
#
_cell.length_a   1.000
_cell.length_b   1.000
_cell.length_c   1.000
_cell.angle_alpha   90.00
_cell.angle_beta   90.00
_cell.angle_gamma   90.00
#
_symmetry.space_group_name_H-M   'P 1'
#
loop_
_entity.id
_entity.type
_entity.pdbx_description
1 polymer ?
#
loop_
_entity_poly.entity_id
_entity_poly.type
_entity_poly.pdbx_seq_one_letter_code
_entity_poly.pdbx_strand_id
1 'polypeptide(L)'
;TAANFRREAVGAWLNFWALAQTVPQARRLLAVYQRRLRSNLLAGLRPLAGDRAGGIARGLGALFHGLYLREVLKSGPADGAAAVRVALDYLDAQLVAASGRQDMERPMLRDVTI
;
A
#
# COMPACT_ATOMS: atom_id res chain seq x y z
N THR A 1 6.79 5.47 11.74
CA THR A 1 6.87 5.49 13.22
C THR A 1 5.86 4.53 13.80
N ALA A 2 6.22 3.79 14.86
CA ALA A 2 5.36 2.81 15.54
C ALA A 2 4.05 3.41 16.11
N ALA A 3 3.94 4.74 16.18
CA ALA A 3 2.76 5.47 16.67
C ALA A 3 1.44 5.12 15.95
N ASN A 4 1.50 4.74 14.66
CA ASN A 4 0.33 4.39 13.85
C ASN A 4 -0.31 3.04 14.23
N PHE A 5 0.43 2.15 14.91
CA PHE A 5 -0.04 0.84 15.34
C PHE A 5 -0.40 0.79 16.83
N ARG A 6 -0.50 1.95 17.51
CA ARG A 6 -1.06 2.00 18.86
C ARG A 6 -2.55 1.69 18.83
N ARG A 7 -3.04 0.92 19.82
CA ARG A 7 -4.43 0.43 19.87
C ARG A 7 -5.46 1.54 19.67
N GLU A 8 -5.23 2.71 20.26
CA GLU A 8 -6.10 3.88 20.17
C GLU A 8 -6.15 4.44 18.75
N ALA A 9 -5.00 4.52 18.08
CA ALA A 9 -4.92 4.98 16.70
C ALA A 9 -5.64 4.01 15.75
N VAL A 10 -5.42 2.71 15.92
CA VAL A 10 -6.08 1.69 15.11
C VAL A 10 -7.60 1.67 15.36
N GLY A 11 -8.02 1.79 16.63
CA GLY A 11 -9.44 1.89 17.00
C GLY A 11 -10.13 3.14 16.43
N ALA A 12 -9.46 4.29 16.45
CA ALA A 12 -9.97 5.52 15.85
C ALA A 12 -10.20 5.38 14.33
N TRP A 13 -9.26 4.73 13.62
CA TRP A 13 -9.40 4.46 12.18
C TRP A 13 -10.57 3.52 11.87
N LEU A 14 -10.76 2.46 12.66
CA LEU A 14 -11.91 1.56 12.47
C LEU A 14 -13.24 2.26 12.69
N ASN A 15 -13.36 3.02 13.79
CA ASN A 15 -14.57 3.79 14.05
C ASN A 15 -14.85 4.80 12.93
N PHE A 16 -13.80 5.47 12.43
CA PHE A 16 -13.91 6.35 11.29
C PHE A 16 -14.38 5.64 10.02
N TRP A 17 -13.88 4.43 9.72
CA TRP A 17 -14.34 3.65 8.56
C TRP A 17 -15.80 3.20 8.69
N ALA A 18 -16.25 2.84 9.90
CA ALA A 18 -17.64 2.54 10.17
C ALA A 18 -18.54 3.77 9.97
N LEU A 19 -18.15 4.91 10.53
CA LEU A 19 -18.86 6.19 10.34
C LEU A 19 -18.91 6.61 8.87
N ALA A 20 -17.85 6.38 8.09
CA ALA A 20 -17.83 6.70 6.66
C ALA A 20 -18.88 5.95 5.83
N GLN A 21 -19.45 4.85 6.34
CA GLN A 21 -20.53 4.13 5.67
C GLN A 21 -21.86 4.91 5.73
N THR A 22 -22.12 5.61 6.83
CA THR A 22 -23.43 6.24 7.08
C THR A 22 -23.37 7.77 7.11
N VAL A 23 -22.24 8.36 7.48
CA VAL A 23 -22.06 9.82 7.64
C VAL A 23 -21.42 10.43 6.39
N PRO A 24 -22.13 11.31 5.64
CA PRO A 24 -21.63 11.87 4.38
C PRO A 24 -20.31 12.64 4.50
N GLN A 25 -20.11 13.36 5.60
CA GLN A 25 -18.89 14.13 5.88
C GLN A 25 -17.69 13.20 6.11
N ALA A 26 -17.88 12.11 6.88
CA ALA A 26 -16.84 11.10 7.07
C ALA A 26 -16.49 10.39 5.76
N ARG A 27 -17.50 10.10 4.90
CA ARG A 27 -17.27 9.53 3.57
C ARG A 27 -16.42 10.44 2.69
N ARG A 28 -16.67 11.75 2.71
CA ARG A 28 -15.86 12.74 1.98
C ARG A 28 -14.41 12.74 2.46
N LEU A 29 -14.20 12.70 3.77
CA LEU A 29 -12.86 12.62 4.36
C LEU A 29 -12.15 11.32 3.98
N LEU A 30 -12.85 10.18 3.99
CA LEU A 30 -12.30 8.89 3.58
C LEU A 30 -11.85 8.92 2.11
N ALA A 31 -12.64 9.53 1.23
CA ALA A 31 -12.26 9.70 -0.17
C ALA A 31 -11.00 10.57 -0.34
N VAL A 32 -10.87 11.66 0.43
CA VAL A 32 -9.65 12.49 0.44
C VAL A 32 -8.44 11.69 0.92
N TYR A 33 -8.60 10.95 2.02
CA TYR A 33 -7.55 10.09 2.56
C TYR A 33 -7.08 9.05 1.53
N GLN A 34 -8.01 8.31 0.90
CA GLN A 34 -7.68 7.29 -0.10
C GLN A 34 -6.96 7.89 -1.31
N ARG A 35 -7.39 9.06 -1.79
CA ARG A 35 -6.71 9.78 -2.87
C ARG A 35 -5.30 10.20 -2.49
N ARG A 36 -5.11 10.75 -1.28
CA ARG A 36 -3.78 11.15 -0.77
C ARG A 36 -2.86 9.95 -0.61
N LEU A 37 -3.34 8.85 -0.02
CA LEU A 37 -2.58 7.61 0.12
C LEU A 37 -2.12 7.10 -1.25
N ARG A 38 -3.04 7.02 -2.21
CA ARG A 38 -2.71 6.60 -3.58
C ARG A 38 -1.67 7.52 -4.24
N SER A 39 -1.83 8.83 -4.15
CA SER A 39 -0.88 9.78 -4.74
C SER A 39 0.50 9.66 -4.12
N ASN A 40 0.60 9.51 -2.80
CA ASN A 40 1.88 9.33 -2.12
C ASN A 40 2.57 8.03 -2.53
N LEU A 41 1.82 6.92 -2.61
CA LEU A 41 2.35 5.64 -3.09
C LEU A 41 2.83 5.75 -4.55
N LEU A 42 2.04 6.36 -5.42
CA LEU A 42 2.43 6.54 -6.82
C LEU A 42 3.67 7.41 -6.98
N ALA A 43 3.82 8.46 -6.18
CA ALA A 43 5.01 9.31 -6.21
C ALA A 43 6.29 8.51 -5.94
N GLY A 44 6.26 7.60 -4.94
CA GLY A 44 7.41 6.74 -4.62
C GLY A 44 7.59 5.55 -5.59
N LEU A 45 6.50 5.00 -6.13
CA LEU A 45 6.55 3.77 -6.94
C LEU A 45 6.80 4.00 -8.42
N ARG A 46 6.42 5.15 -8.98
CA ARG A 46 6.62 5.44 -10.41
C ARG A 46 8.09 5.31 -10.86
N PRO A 47 9.08 5.86 -10.13
CA PRO A 47 10.49 5.69 -10.49
C PRO A 47 10.98 4.23 -10.44
N LEU A 48 10.33 3.38 -9.64
CA LEU A 48 10.76 2.00 -9.40
C LEU A 48 10.04 0.98 -10.30
N ALA A 49 8.81 1.26 -10.72
CA ALA A 49 7.93 0.29 -11.35
C ALA A 49 7.20 0.80 -12.60
N GLY A 50 7.40 2.06 -13.01
CA GLY A 50 6.77 2.64 -14.20
C GLY A 50 5.25 2.44 -14.22
N ASP A 51 4.74 1.87 -15.32
CA ASP A 51 3.31 1.63 -15.53
C ASP A 51 2.68 0.67 -14.50
N ARG A 52 3.50 -0.19 -13.89
CA ARG A 52 3.06 -1.15 -12.87
C ARG A 52 2.78 -0.46 -11.52
N ALA A 53 3.31 0.74 -11.29
CA ALA A 53 3.14 1.48 -10.04
C ALA A 53 1.66 1.63 -9.64
N GLY A 54 0.77 1.79 -10.62
CA GLY A 54 -0.68 1.83 -10.43
C GLY A 54 -1.25 0.59 -9.74
N GLY A 55 -0.82 -0.59 -10.16
CA GLY A 55 -1.24 -1.86 -9.58
C GLY A 55 -0.65 -2.08 -8.19
N ILE A 56 0.65 -1.81 -8.04
CA ILE A 56 1.36 -1.98 -6.77
C ILE A 56 0.77 -1.06 -5.69
N ALA A 57 0.50 0.22 -6.02
CA ALA A 57 -0.12 1.17 -5.09
C ALA A 57 -1.51 0.71 -4.62
N ARG A 58 -2.33 0.13 -5.52
CA ARG A 58 -3.63 -0.43 -5.13
C ARG A 58 -3.48 -1.60 -4.16
N GLY A 59 -2.58 -2.52 -4.46
CA GLY A 59 -2.31 -3.67 -3.61
C GLY A 59 -1.79 -3.29 -2.23
N LEU A 60 -0.82 -2.37 -2.15
CA LEU A 60 -0.32 -1.85 -0.87
C LEU A 60 -1.41 -1.15 -0.06
N GLY A 61 -2.25 -0.33 -0.69
CA GLY A 61 -3.37 0.31 -0.01
C GLY A 61 -4.31 -0.71 0.63
N ALA A 62 -4.71 -1.76 -0.11
CA ALA A 62 -5.53 -2.84 0.43
C ALA A 62 -4.83 -3.61 1.56
N LEU A 63 -3.54 -3.91 1.40
CA LEU A 63 -2.74 -4.60 2.42
C LEU A 63 -2.66 -3.79 3.72
N PHE A 64 -2.46 -2.48 3.64
CA PHE A 64 -2.44 -1.62 4.84
C PHE A 64 -3.76 -1.71 5.62
N HIS A 65 -4.90 -1.67 4.93
CA HIS A 65 -6.20 -1.85 5.60
C HIS A 65 -6.33 -3.22 6.27
N GLY A 66 -5.90 -4.29 5.59
CA GLY A 66 -5.91 -5.64 6.16
C GLY A 66 -4.99 -5.81 7.38
N LEU A 67 -3.81 -5.20 7.35
CA LEU A 67 -2.89 -5.20 8.49
C LEU A 67 -3.47 -4.47 9.70
N TYR A 68 -4.11 -3.31 9.49
CA TYR A 68 -4.82 -2.59 10.56
C TYR A 68 -5.94 -3.45 11.17
N LEU A 69 -6.74 -4.11 10.33
CA LEU A 69 -7.82 -4.98 10.81
C LEU A 69 -7.28 -6.16 11.62
N ARG A 70 -6.21 -6.81 11.15
CA ARG A 70 -5.55 -7.91 11.88
C ARG A 70 -5.04 -7.45 13.25
N GLU A 71 -4.43 -6.28 13.33
CA GLU A 71 -3.90 -5.74 14.59
C GLU A 71 -4.98 -5.42 15.62
N VAL A 72 -6.21 -5.08 15.20
CA VAL A 72 -7.33 -4.92 16.16
C VAL A 72 -7.92 -6.26 16.59
N LEU A 73 -8.07 -7.19 15.66
CA LEU A 73 -8.75 -8.46 15.94
C LEU A 73 -7.88 -9.44 16.74
N LYS A 74 -6.55 -9.27 16.74
CA LYS A 74 -5.66 -10.19 17.45
C LYS A 74 -5.74 -9.99 18.97
N SER A 75 -5.58 -11.09 19.70
CA SER A 75 -5.30 -11.07 21.13
C SER A 75 -3.85 -10.65 21.38
N GLY A 76 -3.61 -9.84 22.41
CA GLY A 76 -2.27 -9.38 22.80
C GLY A 76 -1.89 -7.99 22.27
N PRO A 77 -0.63 -7.56 22.46
CA PRO A 77 -0.16 -6.24 22.08
C PRO A 77 -0.01 -6.10 20.56
N ALA A 78 -0.27 -4.90 20.04
CA ALA A 78 -0.04 -4.60 18.65
C ALA A 78 1.46 -4.73 18.29
N ASP A 79 1.74 -5.28 17.11
CA ASP A 79 3.09 -5.48 16.58
C ASP A 79 3.22 -4.75 15.23
N GLY A 80 3.49 -3.45 15.32
CA GLY A 80 3.69 -2.63 14.14
C GLY A 80 4.94 -3.02 13.33
N ALA A 81 5.94 -3.65 13.95
CA ALA A 81 7.15 -4.04 13.25
C ALA A 81 6.87 -5.23 12.31
N ALA A 82 6.13 -6.23 12.79
CA ALA A 82 5.68 -7.34 11.96
C ALA A 82 4.76 -6.88 10.82
N ALA A 83 3.82 -5.96 11.10
CA ALA A 83 2.96 -5.40 10.06
C ALA A 83 3.75 -4.65 8.97
N VAL A 84 4.74 -3.84 9.36
CA VAL A 84 5.63 -3.16 8.42
C VAL A 84 6.46 -4.17 7.62
N ARG A 85 6.94 -5.25 8.24
CA ARG A 85 7.67 -6.32 7.54
C ARG A 85 6.84 -6.92 6.41
N VAL A 86 5.59 -7.31 6.70
CA VAL A 86 4.67 -7.87 5.70
C VAL A 86 4.44 -6.90 4.53
N ALA A 87 4.30 -5.61 4.82
CA ALA A 87 4.15 -4.59 3.78
C ALA A 87 5.38 -4.46 2.88
N LEU A 88 6.58 -4.51 3.46
CA LEU A 88 7.84 -4.44 2.73
C LEU A 88 8.09 -5.70 1.90
N ASP A 89 7.88 -6.88 2.48
CA ASP A 89 8.05 -8.16 1.77
C ASP A 89 7.12 -8.24 0.54
N TYR A 90 5.87 -7.76 0.68
CA TYR A 90 4.95 -7.64 -0.45
C TYR A 90 5.47 -6.66 -1.51
N LEU A 91 5.96 -5.49 -1.11
CA LEU A 91 6.50 -4.49 -2.03
C LEU A 91 7.69 -5.06 -2.81
N ASP A 92 8.64 -5.69 -2.12
CA ASP A 92 9.84 -6.27 -2.73
C ASP A 92 9.47 -7.34 -3.76
N ALA A 93 8.53 -8.24 -3.42
CA ALA A 93 8.03 -9.24 -4.35
C ALA A 93 7.40 -8.61 -5.61
N GLN A 94 6.65 -7.51 -5.46
CA GLN A 94 6.05 -6.81 -6.60
C GLN A 94 7.08 -6.09 -7.46
N LEU A 95 8.14 -5.53 -6.86
CA LEU A 95 9.21 -4.86 -7.57
C LEU A 95 10.06 -5.86 -8.37
N VAL A 96 10.44 -6.98 -7.77
CA VAL A 96 11.14 -8.08 -8.49
C VAL A 96 10.32 -8.55 -9.70
N ALA A 97 9.02 -8.76 -9.50
CA ALA A 97 8.10 -9.17 -10.58
C ALA A 97 7.84 -8.08 -11.63
N ALA A 98 8.12 -6.81 -11.32
CA ALA A 98 8.06 -5.70 -12.27
C ALA A 98 9.36 -5.62 -13.09
N SER A 99 10.53 -5.76 -12.44
CA SER A 99 11.84 -5.76 -13.10
C SER A 99 11.98 -6.92 -14.10
N GLY A 100 11.65 -8.15 -13.69
CA GLY A 100 11.75 -9.33 -14.58
C GLY A 100 10.83 -9.29 -15.81
N ARG A 101 9.80 -8.42 -15.81
CA ARG A 101 8.95 -8.17 -16.99
C ARG A 101 9.47 -7.05 -17.87
N GLN A 102 10.08 -6.02 -17.28
CA GLN A 102 10.73 -4.95 -18.05
C GLN A 102 11.91 -5.48 -18.87
N ASP A 103 12.62 -6.49 -18.36
CA ASP A 103 13.70 -7.17 -19.09
C ASP A 103 13.19 -8.00 -20.27
N MET A 104 11.96 -8.55 -20.18
CA MET A 104 11.33 -9.34 -21.24
C MET A 104 10.70 -8.46 -22.34
N GLU A 105 10.20 -7.27 -21.98
CA GLU A 105 9.55 -6.33 -22.91
C GLU A 105 10.53 -5.39 -23.62
N ARG A 106 11.81 -5.33 -23.23
CA ARG A 106 12.84 -4.68 -24.06
C ARG A 106 13.06 -5.54 -25.31
N PRO A 107 12.69 -5.09 -26.51
CA PRO A 107 13.04 -5.83 -27.71
C PRO A 107 14.57 -5.93 -27.76
N MET A 108 15.08 -7.10 -28.16
CA MET A 108 16.49 -7.38 -28.50
C MET A 108 16.95 -6.47 -29.65
N LEU A 109 17.02 -5.16 -29.41
CA LEU A 109 17.55 -4.15 -30.32
C LEU A 109 18.98 -3.84 -29.90
N ARG A 110 19.79 -4.89 -29.92
CA ARG A 110 21.25 -4.82 -29.94
C ARG A 110 21.71 -6.01 -30.76
N ASP A 111 21.64 -5.86 -32.07
CA ASP A 111 22.54 -6.47 -33.06
C ASP A 111 22.16 -5.98 -34.46
N VAL A 112 22.34 -4.68 -34.69
CA VAL A 112 22.75 -4.18 -36.01
C VAL A 112 23.81 -3.12 -35.75
N THR A 113 25.06 -3.55 -35.76
CA THR A 113 26.22 -2.71 -36.04
C THR A 113 26.79 -3.20 -37.36
N ILE A 114 27.10 -2.22 -38.23
CA ILE A 114 27.58 -2.27 -39.63
C ILE A 114 26.46 -2.22 -40.66
#